data_AF-A0A9D5TTY8-F1
#
_entry.id   AF-A0A9D5TTY8-F1
#
_cell.length_a   1.000
_cell.length_b   1.000
_cell.length_c   1.000
_cell.angle_alpha   90.00
_cell.angle_beta   90.00
_cell.angle_gamma   90.00
#
_symmetry.space_group_name_H-M   'P 1'
#
loop_
_entity.id
_entity.type
_entity.pdbx_description
1 polymer ?
#
loop_
_entity_poly.entity_id
_entity_poly.type
_entity_poly.pdbx_seq_one_letter_code
_entity_poly.pdbx_strand_id
1 'polypeptide(L)'
;MQFEEMRYFNQQKDEIDEINKKGIEKNRKGKFTISVVDKDNNKISGGKLTIKQNTHDFMFGANIFMLDCFETDKQNELYEDYWLKLFNTAVVPFYWGALEPEKGKPRYAKDSKFIFRRPPVDRCLEFCDKNNVIPKGHTLVWHKIIPEWASKDGEGMWQQIEERMTDISKRYKDKIKTWDVVNESLIDIQVREGFNMPSDYVFRSVHLAEKLFKGCSLFLNEDTPTAWHPQKINCAYSLLLENMRLRNARVDGIGMQYHLFFRQEELKNEAETYINPKSLIETMDMYSRFGVPLHISEITLPSYRLGNERALALQAELARELYTLWFAHSSVDAIIWWNLVTGGEYSTKFWDEGYFDGSLVNKDFTKKPAYEVLYDLINNKWKTNVVLDNDGENNLCGFYGKYTATYEKNGKTTTCDFHLKKGHFNNFVIEI
;
A
#
# COMPACT_ATOMS: atom_id res chain seq x y z
N MET A 1 5.24 27.09 -10.16
CA MET A 1 3.84 27.22 -10.59
C MET A 1 2.98 27.09 -9.33
N GLN A 2 2.08 28.01 -9.05
CA GLN A 2 1.24 27.93 -7.84
C GLN A 2 -0.09 27.26 -8.20
N PHE A 3 -0.39 26.11 -7.58
CA PHE A 3 -1.63 25.36 -7.81
C PHE A 3 -2.70 25.79 -6.81
N GLU A 4 -3.90 26.10 -7.28
CA GLU A 4 -5.05 26.49 -6.43
C GLU A 4 -5.54 25.31 -5.58
N GLU A 5 -5.40 24.10 -6.12
CA GLU A 5 -5.65 22.82 -5.47
C GLU A 5 -4.75 22.64 -4.24
N MET A 6 -3.54 23.20 -4.26
CA MET A 6 -2.56 23.12 -3.16
C MET A 6 -2.68 24.27 -2.15
N ARG A 7 -3.73 25.11 -2.21
CA ARG A 7 -3.84 26.31 -1.37
C ARG A 7 -3.66 26.03 0.14
N TYR A 8 -4.21 24.93 0.65
CA TYR A 8 -4.13 24.60 2.08
C TYR A 8 -2.72 24.16 2.50
N PHE A 9 -2.06 23.31 1.70
CA PHE A 9 -0.65 22.98 1.92
C PHE A 9 0.22 24.23 1.89
N ASN A 10 0.04 25.11 0.90
CA ASN A 10 0.81 26.34 0.78
C ASN A 10 0.60 27.29 1.98
N GLN A 11 -0.64 27.44 2.45
CA GLN A 11 -0.97 28.28 3.61
C GLN A 11 -0.43 27.73 4.92
N GLN A 12 -0.27 26.41 5.03
CA GLN A 12 0.09 25.70 6.25
C GLN A 12 1.51 25.10 6.19
N LYS A 13 2.31 25.51 5.20
CA LYS A 13 3.53 24.80 4.81
C LYS A 13 4.52 24.59 5.95
N ASP A 14 4.88 25.65 6.66
CA ASP A 14 5.90 25.57 7.73
C ASP A 14 5.45 24.65 8.88
N GLU A 15 4.16 24.69 9.23
CA GLU A 15 3.58 23.85 10.28
C GLU A 15 3.58 22.37 9.85
N ILE A 16 3.12 22.09 8.64
CA ILE A 16 3.03 20.72 8.10
C ILE A 16 4.41 20.13 7.83
N ASP A 17 5.36 20.90 7.32
CA ASP A 17 6.74 20.46 7.09
C ASP A 17 7.40 20.06 8.42
N GLU A 18 7.18 20.83 9.49
CA GLU A 18 7.71 20.52 10.82
C GLU A 18 7.01 19.30 11.46
N ILE A 19 5.68 19.18 11.32
CA ILE A 19 4.93 17.98 11.75
C ILE A 19 5.46 16.75 11.02
N ASN A 20 5.63 16.83 9.70
CA ASN A 20 6.10 15.72 8.87
C ASN A 20 7.52 15.31 9.24
N LYS A 21 8.43 16.29 9.39
CA LYS A 21 9.82 16.04 9.80
C LYS A 21 9.88 15.33 11.15
N LYS A 22 9.17 15.85 12.16
CA LYS A 22 9.10 15.23 13.50
C LYS A 22 8.47 13.84 13.46
N GLY A 23 7.39 13.68 12.69
CA GLY A 23 6.70 12.41 12.50
C GLY A 23 7.60 11.36 11.88
N ILE A 24 8.32 11.69 10.80
CA ILE A 24 9.27 10.79 10.15
C ILE A 24 10.40 10.38 11.10
N GLU A 25 11.04 11.34 11.76
CA GLU A 25 12.12 11.06 12.72
C GLU A 25 11.65 10.14 13.86
N LYS A 26 10.44 10.37 14.39
CA LYS A 26 9.88 9.60 15.50
C LYS A 26 9.39 8.21 15.07
N ASN A 27 8.71 8.12 13.94
CA ASN A 27 7.88 6.97 13.59
C ASN A 27 8.58 6.00 12.61
N ARG A 28 9.51 6.51 11.81
CA ARG A 28 10.15 5.77 10.70
C ARG A 28 11.62 5.50 10.89
N LYS A 29 12.25 6.16 11.87
CA LYS A 29 13.67 6.00 12.18
C LYS A 29 13.89 5.48 13.60
N GLY A 30 15.02 4.82 13.80
CA GLY A 30 15.46 4.28 15.07
C GLY A 30 16.97 4.45 15.26
N LYS A 31 17.39 4.55 16.51
CA LYS A 31 18.82 4.53 16.87
C LYS A 31 19.34 3.10 16.82
N PHE A 32 20.60 2.95 16.39
CA PHE A 32 21.30 1.67 16.41
C PHE A 32 22.79 1.86 16.60
N THR A 33 23.44 0.80 17.07
CA THR A 33 24.88 0.76 17.31
C THR A 33 25.50 -0.34 16.47
N ILE A 34 26.63 -0.03 15.80
CA ILE A 34 27.47 -1.02 15.12
C ILE A 34 28.85 -1.03 15.75
N SER A 35 29.25 -2.18 16.28
CA SER A 35 30.59 -2.42 16.81
C SER A 35 31.41 -3.27 15.85
N VAL A 36 32.67 -2.89 15.63
CA VAL A 36 33.65 -3.72 14.91
C VAL A 36 34.56 -4.36 15.95
N VAL A 37 34.63 -5.68 15.98
CA VAL A 37 35.36 -6.43 17.02
C VAL A 37 36.29 -7.48 16.43
N ASP A 38 37.37 -7.80 17.13
CA ASP A 38 38.16 -9.00 16.86
C ASP A 38 37.50 -10.26 17.46
N LYS A 39 38.14 -11.42 17.24
CA LYS A 39 37.70 -12.72 17.76
C LYS A 39 37.64 -12.81 19.29
N ASP A 40 38.34 -11.91 19.97
CA ASP A 40 38.38 -11.83 21.43
C ASP A 40 37.36 -10.78 21.97
N ASN A 41 36.48 -10.26 21.11
CA ASN A 41 35.50 -9.20 21.38
C ASN A 41 36.11 -7.83 21.74
N ASN A 42 37.37 -7.56 21.41
CA ASN A 42 37.94 -6.23 21.58
C ASN A 42 37.48 -5.31 20.46
N LYS A 43 37.06 -4.08 20.81
CA LYS A 43 36.64 -3.08 19.83
C LYS A 43 37.83 -2.62 18.99
N ILE A 44 37.67 -2.65 17.68
CA ILE A 44 38.67 -2.24 16.71
C ILE A 44 38.29 -0.88 16.13
N SER A 45 39.11 0.15 16.37
CA SER A 45 38.95 1.47 15.74
C SER A 45 39.81 1.61 14.46
N GLY A 46 39.49 2.64 13.67
CA GLY A 46 40.07 2.92 12.36
C GLY A 46 39.51 2.04 11.25
N GLY A 47 39.79 2.43 10.00
CA GLY A 47 39.13 1.88 8.81
C GLY A 47 37.83 2.62 8.49
N LYS A 48 37.20 2.29 7.37
CA LYS A 48 35.94 2.89 6.91
C LYS A 48 34.77 1.93 7.12
N LEU A 49 33.67 2.45 7.63
CA LEU A 49 32.40 1.73 7.74
C LEU A 49 31.38 2.35 6.77
N THR A 50 30.86 1.54 5.87
CA THR A 50 29.79 1.89 4.94
C THR A 50 28.52 1.16 5.33
N ILE A 51 27.42 1.87 5.49
CA ILE A 51 26.12 1.32 5.87
C ILE A 51 25.13 1.68 4.79
N LYS A 52 24.51 0.67 4.18
CA LYS A 52 23.53 0.83 3.11
C LYS A 52 22.24 0.14 3.51
N GLN A 53 21.15 0.89 3.52
CA GLN A 53 19.82 0.32 3.66
C GLN A 53 19.42 -0.39 2.36
N ASN A 54 18.98 -1.63 2.46
CA ASN A 54 18.55 -2.46 1.34
C ASN A 54 17.05 -2.32 1.12
N THR A 55 16.27 -2.48 2.18
CA THR A 55 14.79 -2.49 2.14
C THR A 55 14.18 -1.57 3.18
N HIS A 56 12.92 -1.22 3.00
CA HIS A 56 12.08 -0.56 3.98
C HIS A 56 11.21 -1.57 4.72
N ASP A 57 10.99 -1.36 6.01
CA ASP A 57 9.90 -2.03 6.75
C ASP A 57 8.53 -1.40 6.46
N PHE A 58 8.51 -0.09 6.13
CA PHE A 58 7.30 0.59 5.69
C PHE A 58 6.84 0.05 4.33
N MET A 59 5.54 -0.16 4.18
CA MET A 59 4.97 -0.77 2.99
C MET A 59 4.63 0.31 1.95
N PHE A 60 5.50 0.45 0.95
CA PHE A 60 5.18 1.18 -0.27
C PHE A 60 4.64 0.18 -1.29
N GLY A 61 3.37 0.30 -1.65
CA GLY A 61 2.70 -0.70 -2.46
C GLY A 61 2.11 -0.19 -3.75
N ALA A 62 1.74 -1.15 -4.59
CA ALA A 62 0.80 -0.94 -5.68
C ALA A 62 0.05 -2.23 -6.01
N ASN A 63 -1.03 -2.14 -6.81
CA ASN A 63 -1.58 -3.35 -7.40
C ASN A 63 -0.60 -3.93 -8.44
N ILE A 64 -0.62 -5.26 -8.59
CA ILE A 64 0.14 -5.98 -9.61
C ILE A 64 -0.76 -6.52 -10.72
N PHE A 65 -1.87 -5.81 -10.97
CA PHE A 65 -2.93 -6.31 -11.85
C PHE A 65 -2.50 -6.36 -13.32
N MET A 66 -1.48 -5.60 -13.70
CA MET A 66 -0.95 -5.56 -15.08
C MET A 66 0.23 -6.52 -15.31
N LEU A 67 0.53 -7.40 -14.35
CA LEU A 67 1.54 -8.44 -14.53
C LEU A 67 1.22 -9.30 -15.77
N ASP A 68 2.18 -9.43 -16.68
CA ASP A 68 2.08 -10.14 -17.96
C ASP A 68 0.93 -9.66 -18.88
N CYS A 69 0.48 -8.40 -18.75
CA CYS A 69 -0.64 -7.85 -19.53
C CYS A 69 -0.23 -6.97 -20.72
N PHE A 70 1.07 -6.79 -20.99
CA PHE A 70 1.55 -5.93 -22.08
C PHE A 70 1.91 -6.72 -23.34
N GLU A 71 1.87 -6.06 -24.50
CA GLU A 71 1.97 -6.68 -25.82
C GLU A 71 3.32 -7.35 -26.09
N THR A 72 4.40 -6.81 -25.52
CA THR A 72 5.77 -7.30 -25.76
C THR A 72 6.44 -7.71 -24.44
N ASP A 73 7.32 -8.71 -24.51
CA ASP A 73 8.16 -9.11 -23.37
C ASP A 73 8.94 -7.92 -22.82
N LYS A 74 9.39 -7.02 -23.70
CA LYS A 74 10.11 -5.83 -23.27
C LYS A 74 9.28 -4.88 -22.40
N GLN A 75 8.01 -4.71 -22.72
CA GLN A 75 7.09 -3.90 -21.91
C GLN A 75 6.80 -4.57 -20.56
N ASN A 76 6.64 -5.90 -20.54
CA ASN A 76 6.46 -6.64 -19.29
C ASN A 76 7.72 -6.54 -18.39
N GLU A 77 8.92 -6.64 -18.96
CA GLU A 77 10.19 -6.40 -18.23
C GLU A 77 10.26 -4.98 -17.66
N LEU A 78 9.89 -3.96 -18.45
CA LEU A 78 9.88 -2.57 -18.00
C LEU A 78 8.84 -2.35 -16.89
N TYR A 79 7.68 -3.00 -16.97
CA TYR A 79 6.67 -2.96 -15.93
C TYR A 79 7.22 -3.51 -14.62
N GLU A 80 7.81 -4.72 -14.65
CA GLU A 80 8.41 -5.33 -13.45
C GLU A 80 9.54 -4.46 -12.89
N ASP A 81 10.45 -3.95 -13.72
CA ASP A 81 11.58 -3.09 -13.30
C ASP A 81 11.10 -1.79 -12.63
N TYR A 82 10.14 -1.09 -13.25
CA TYR A 82 9.62 0.16 -12.70
C TYR A 82 8.80 -0.06 -11.44
N TRP A 83 8.05 -1.16 -11.37
CA TRP A 83 7.29 -1.53 -10.18
C TRP A 83 8.23 -1.80 -9.00
N LEU A 84 9.26 -2.64 -9.19
CA LEU A 84 10.21 -3.04 -8.15
C LEU A 84 11.12 -1.90 -7.66
N LYS A 85 11.29 -0.84 -8.46
CA LYS A 85 12.03 0.37 -8.05
C LYS A 85 11.28 1.24 -7.06
N LEU A 86 9.95 1.12 -6.97
CA LEU A 86 9.12 1.94 -6.08
C LEU A 86 8.48 1.12 -4.95
N PHE A 87 8.11 -0.12 -5.21
CA PHE A 87 7.18 -0.85 -4.35
C PHE A 87 7.76 -2.14 -3.78
N ASN A 88 7.44 -2.42 -2.52
CA ASN A 88 7.78 -3.65 -1.79
C ASN A 88 6.53 -4.44 -1.34
N THR A 89 5.32 -3.95 -1.66
CA THR A 89 4.04 -4.57 -1.28
C THR A 89 3.10 -4.65 -2.48
N ALA A 90 2.55 -5.83 -2.77
CA ALA A 90 1.71 -6.07 -3.94
C ALA A 90 0.26 -6.39 -3.55
N VAL A 91 -0.69 -5.63 -4.10
CA VAL A 91 -2.11 -5.98 -4.01
C VAL A 91 -2.43 -7.05 -5.06
N VAL A 92 -2.86 -8.22 -4.59
CA VAL A 92 -3.15 -9.43 -5.39
C VAL A 92 -4.67 -9.52 -5.65
N PRO A 93 -5.13 -9.72 -6.90
CA PRO A 93 -6.55 -9.65 -7.24
C PRO A 93 -7.32 -10.93 -6.85
N PHE A 94 -8.29 -10.78 -5.94
CA PHE A 94 -9.25 -11.80 -5.53
C PHE A 94 -10.70 -11.46 -5.94
N TYR A 95 -10.90 -10.60 -6.94
CA TYR A 95 -12.24 -10.23 -7.39
C TYR A 95 -13.01 -11.43 -7.91
N TRP A 96 -14.14 -11.74 -7.28
CA TRP A 96 -14.84 -13.01 -7.45
C TRP A 96 -15.22 -13.28 -8.91
N GLY A 97 -15.84 -12.32 -9.58
CA GLY A 97 -16.26 -12.47 -10.97
C GLY A 97 -15.12 -12.82 -11.95
N ALA A 98 -13.90 -12.36 -11.68
CA ALA A 98 -12.73 -12.65 -12.52
C ALA A 98 -11.90 -13.85 -12.04
N LEU A 99 -11.93 -14.12 -10.73
CA LEU A 99 -11.23 -15.25 -10.14
C LEU A 99 -11.97 -16.56 -10.42
N GLU A 100 -13.30 -16.54 -10.46
CA GLU A 100 -14.13 -17.72 -10.68
C GLU A 100 -15.27 -17.39 -11.66
N PRO A 101 -14.96 -17.20 -12.96
CA PRO A 101 -15.96 -16.85 -13.96
C PRO A 101 -16.99 -17.96 -14.20
N GLU A 102 -16.63 -19.21 -13.91
CA GLU A 102 -17.49 -20.40 -13.98
C GLU A 102 -17.50 -21.11 -12.62
N LYS A 103 -18.69 -21.49 -12.13
CA LYS A 103 -18.87 -22.13 -10.82
C LYS A 103 -17.98 -23.36 -10.68
N GLY A 104 -17.19 -23.41 -9.59
CA GLY A 104 -16.29 -24.52 -9.28
C GLY A 104 -15.00 -24.55 -10.10
N LYS A 105 -14.70 -23.50 -10.88
CA LYS A 105 -13.50 -23.41 -11.72
C LYS A 105 -12.69 -22.13 -11.43
N PRO A 106 -12.12 -21.99 -10.22
CA PRO A 106 -11.31 -20.83 -9.88
C PRO A 106 -9.97 -20.80 -10.65
N ARG A 107 -9.55 -19.61 -11.06
CA ARG A 107 -8.32 -19.28 -11.80
C ARG A 107 -7.13 -19.06 -10.86
N TYR A 108 -6.81 -20.07 -10.07
CA TYR A 108 -5.68 -20.01 -9.13
C TYR A 108 -4.33 -20.27 -9.79
N ALA A 109 -4.25 -21.33 -10.60
CA ALA A 109 -3.00 -21.81 -11.19
C ALA A 109 -2.43 -20.81 -12.21
N LYS A 110 -1.11 -20.73 -12.32
CA LYS A 110 -0.40 -19.76 -13.18
C LYS A 110 -0.74 -19.86 -14.67
N ASP A 111 -1.14 -21.03 -15.13
CA ASP A 111 -1.56 -21.35 -16.51
C ASP A 111 -3.06 -21.16 -16.74
N SER A 112 -3.80 -20.62 -15.76
CA SER A 112 -5.22 -20.30 -15.92
C SER A 112 -5.43 -19.30 -17.06
N LYS A 113 -6.54 -19.47 -17.80
CA LYS A 113 -6.94 -18.61 -18.93
C LYS A 113 -6.69 -17.13 -18.64
N PHE A 114 -6.07 -16.40 -19.56
CA PHE A 114 -5.81 -14.97 -19.42
C PHE A 114 -7.10 -14.16 -19.26
N ILE A 115 -7.08 -13.21 -18.32
CA ILE A 115 -8.07 -12.14 -18.18
C ILE A 115 -7.28 -10.86 -17.92
N PHE A 116 -7.44 -9.87 -18.81
CA PHE A 116 -6.76 -8.59 -18.70
C PHE A 116 -7.02 -7.96 -17.33
N ARG A 117 -5.97 -7.39 -16.72
CA ARG A 117 -5.96 -6.83 -15.35
C ARG A 117 -6.23 -7.86 -14.22
N ARG A 118 -6.30 -9.16 -14.51
CA ARG A 118 -6.66 -10.20 -13.53
C ARG A 118 -5.73 -11.42 -13.67
N PRO A 119 -4.41 -11.21 -13.46
CA PRO A 119 -3.43 -12.30 -13.47
C PRO A 119 -3.83 -13.39 -12.46
N PRO A 120 -3.55 -14.67 -12.74
CA PRO A 120 -3.81 -15.74 -11.80
C PRO A 120 -3.02 -15.57 -10.50
N VAL A 121 -3.64 -15.94 -9.38
CA VAL A 121 -3.09 -15.68 -8.04
C VAL A 121 -1.74 -16.35 -7.82
N ASP A 122 -1.53 -17.58 -8.28
CA ASP A 122 -0.25 -18.27 -8.10
C ASP A 122 0.89 -17.59 -8.87
N ARG A 123 0.62 -16.99 -10.03
CA ARG A 123 1.61 -16.22 -10.81
C ARG A 123 1.98 -14.93 -10.08
N CYS A 124 1.01 -14.27 -9.46
CA CYS A 124 1.25 -13.11 -8.60
C CYS A 124 2.15 -13.47 -7.40
N LEU A 125 1.89 -14.60 -6.74
CA LEU A 125 2.71 -15.06 -5.61
C LEU A 125 4.11 -15.48 -6.04
N GLU A 126 4.27 -16.10 -7.21
CA GLU A 126 5.59 -16.38 -7.78
C GLU A 126 6.41 -15.11 -8.01
N PHE A 127 5.78 -14.04 -8.53
CA PHE A 127 6.42 -12.72 -8.62
C PHE A 127 6.81 -12.18 -7.24
N CYS A 128 5.92 -12.32 -6.25
CA CYS A 128 6.18 -11.82 -4.91
C CYS A 128 7.35 -12.55 -4.24
N ASP A 129 7.35 -13.88 -4.27
CA ASP A 129 8.38 -14.73 -3.68
C ASP A 129 9.75 -14.48 -4.32
N LYS A 130 9.80 -14.40 -5.66
CA LYS A 130 11.05 -14.14 -6.41
C LYS A 130 11.69 -12.81 -6.05
N ASN A 131 10.88 -11.79 -5.76
CA ASN A 131 11.34 -10.42 -5.58
C ASN A 131 11.29 -9.92 -4.13
N ASN A 132 10.99 -10.80 -3.15
CA ASN A 132 10.80 -10.44 -1.74
C ASN A 132 9.74 -9.34 -1.52
N VAL A 133 8.66 -9.39 -2.30
CA VAL A 133 7.53 -8.46 -2.21
C VAL A 133 6.46 -9.06 -1.30
N ILE A 134 5.86 -8.23 -0.45
CA ILE A 134 4.82 -8.64 0.50
C ILE A 134 3.46 -8.66 -0.20
N PRO A 135 2.77 -9.81 -0.33
CA PRO A 135 1.44 -9.84 -0.93
C PRO A 135 0.35 -9.41 0.08
N LYS A 136 -0.62 -8.62 -0.40
CA LYS A 136 -1.88 -8.29 0.26
C LYS A 136 -3.04 -8.78 -0.60
N GLY A 137 -3.92 -9.59 -0.03
CA GLY A 137 -5.08 -10.14 -0.74
C GLY A 137 -6.23 -9.14 -0.79
N HIS A 138 -6.72 -8.84 -1.99
CA HIS A 138 -7.79 -7.87 -2.20
C HIS A 138 -8.77 -8.38 -3.26
N THR A 139 -9.99 -8.79 -2.91
CA THR A 139 -10.62 -8.83 -1.58
C THR A 139 -11.44 -10.11 -1.45
N LEU A 140 -11.78 -10.52 -0.22
CA LEU A 140 -12.57 -11.72 0.00
C LEU A 140 -14.05 -11.51 -0.37
N VAL A 141 -14.62 -10.36 -0.01
CA VAL A 141 -16.04 -10.02 -0.26
C VAL A 141 -16.15 -8.62 -0.83
N TRP A 142 -16.80 -8.50 -2.00
CA TRP A 142 -17.11 -7.23 -2.63
C TRP A 142 -18.36 -7.35 -3.49
N HIS A 143 -19.32 -6.44 -3.28
CA HIS A 143 -20.63 -6.48 -3.91
C HIS A 143 -20.60 -6.10 -5.41
N LYS A 144 -19.51 -5.49 -5.90
CA LYS A 144 -19.41 -4.93 -7.26
C LYS A 144 -19.02 -5.96 -8.33
N ILE A 145 -18.11 -6.89 -8.00
CA ILE A 145 -17.54 -7.85 -8.97
C ILE A 145 -17.86 -9.29 -8.53
N ILE A 146 -19.12 -9.66 -8.69
CA ILE A 146 -19.69 -10.99 -8.40
C ILE A 146 -19.91 -11.75 -9.72
N PRO A 147 -19.59 -13.05 -9.83
CA PRO A 147 -19.86 -13.81 -11.05
C PRO A 147 -21.36 -13.99 -11.32
N GLU A 148 -21.76 -14.10 -12.59
CA GLU A 148 -23.17 -14.24 -13.00
C GLU A 148 -23.88 -15.47 -12.43
N TRP A 149 -23.12 -16.56 -12.20
CA TRP A 149 -23.67 -17.80 -11.68
C TRP A 149 -23.95 -17.76 -10.18
N ALA A 150 -23.48 -16.73 -9.48
CA ALA A 150 -23.68 -16.61 -8.04
C ALA A 150 -25.17 -16.49 -7.68
N SER A 151 -25.50 -16.91 -6.47
CA SER A 151 -26.86 -16.76 -5.95
C SER A 151 -27.25 -15.29 -5.89
N LYS A 152 -28.48 -14.98 -6.30
CA LYS A 152 -29.10 -13.65 -6.15
C LYS A 152 -29.88 -13.50 -4.85
N ASP A 153 -30.16 -14.63 -4.20
CA ASP A 153 -30.74 -14.68 -2.86
C ASP A 153 -29.67 -14.47 -1.78
N GLY A 154 -30.01 -13.75 -0.71
CA GLY A 154 -29.08 -13.33 0.34
C GLY A 154 -28.44 -14.50 1.09
N GLU A 155 -29.20 -15.53 1.50
CA GLU A 155 -28.60 -16.66 2.22
C GLU A 155 -27.91 -17.64 1.27
N GLY A 156 -28.45 -17.83 0.06
CA GLY A 156 -27.73 -18.56 -0.98
C GLY A 156 -26.40 -17.90 -1.36
N MET A 157 -26.33 -16.56 -1.35
CA MET A 157 -25.09 -15.80 -1.56
C MET A 157 -24.13 -16.02 -0.40
N TRP A 158 -24.62 -15.98 0.84
CA TRP A 158 -23.80 -16.21 2.02
C TRP A 158 -23.14 -17.59 2.00
N GLN A 159 -23.88 -18.65 1.66
CA GLN A 159 -23.31 -19.99 1.56
C GLN A 159 -22.14 -20.02 0.57
N GLN A 160 -22.28 -19.35 -0.58
CA GLN A 160 -21.22 -19.29 -1.60
C GLN A 160 -20.03 -18.43 -1.15
N ILE A 161 -20.26 -17.37 -0.38
CA ILE A 161 -19.19 -16.58 0.27
C ILE A 161 -18.42 -17.48 1.25
N GLU A 162 -19.12 -18.28 2.06
CA GLU A 162 -18.52 -19.23 3.01
C GLU A 162 -17.63 -20.27 2.31
N GLU A 163 -18.14 -20.90 1.26
CA GLU A 163 -17.42 -21.87 0.44
C GLU A 163 -16.16 -21.24 -0.17
N ARG A 164 -16.32 -20.06 -0.79
CA ARG A 164 -15.22 -19.29 -1.40
C ARG A 164 -14.13 -18.94 -0.39
N MET A 165 -14.49 -18.34 0.75
CA MET A 165 -13.52 -17.93 1.77
C MET A 165 -12.80 -19.14 2.35
N THR A 166 -13.51 -20.26 2.53
CA THR A 166 -12.92 -21.53 2.97
C THR A 166 -11.85 -22.01 2.00
N ASP A 167 -12.15 -22.05 0.70
CA ASP A 167 -11.20 -22.55 -0.29
C ASP A 167 -10.00 -21.61 -0.50
N ILE A 168 -10.22 -20.30 -0.48
CA ILE A 168 -9.12 -19.31 -0.48
C ILE A 168 -8.23 -19.51 0.74
N SER A 169 -8.81 -19.66 1.93
CA SER A 169 -8.04 -19.81 3.17
C SER A 169 -7.15 -21.04 3.17
N LYS A 170 -7.66 -22.20 2.70
CA LYS A 170 -6.89 -23.45 2.60
C LYS A 170 -5.64 -23.31 1.75
N ARG A 171 -5.70 -22.46 0.71
CA ARG A 171 -4.62 -22.32 -0.26
C ARG A 171 -3.64 -21.18 0.08
N TYR A 172 -4.13 -20.08 0.66
CA TYR A 172 -3.39 -18.82 0.65
C TYR A 172 -3.12 -18.17 2.01
N LYS A 173 -3.78 -18.58 3.12
CA LYS A 173 -3.56 -17.94 4.43
C LYS A 173 -2.09 -18.00 4.91
N ASP A 174 -1.35 -19.02 4.49
CA ASP A 174 0.04 -19.20 4.87
C ASP A 174 1.00 -18.39 4.00
N LYS A 175 0.55 -17.97 2.80
CA LYS A 175 1.33 -17.21 1.81
C LYS A 175 1.02 -15.71 1.81
N ILE A 176 -0.22 -15.34 2.17
CA ILE A 176 -0.70 -13.95 2.23
C ILE A 176 -1.14 -13.66 3.66
N LYS A 177 -0.47 -12.70 4.30
CA LYS A 177 -0.68 -12.38 5.72
C LYS A 177 -1.61 -11.19 5.97
N THR A 178 -1.96 -10.43 4.93
CA THR A 178 -2.87 -9.28 5.05
C THR A 178 -4.00 -9.41 4.03
N TRP A 179 -5.25 -9.29 4.48
CA TRP A 179 -6.43 -9.45 3.64
C TRP A 179 -7.40 -8.30 3.84
N ASP A 180 -7.85 -7.71 2.75
CA ASP A 180 -9.11 -6.97 2.75
C ASP A 180 -10.24 -8.02 2.77
N VAL A 181 -10.96 -8.08 3.89
CA VAL A 181 -12.05 -9.04 4.08
C VAL A 181 -13.29 -8.56 3.36
N VAL A 182 -13.66 -7.29 3.58
CA VAL A 182 -14.80 -6.65 2.93
C VAL A 182 -14.35 -5.34 2.33
N ASN A 183 -14.72 -5.13 1.06
CA ASN A 183 -14.45 -3.90 0.33
C ASN A 183 -15.75 -3.11 0.08
N GLU A 184 -15.70 -1.80 0.30
CA GLU A 184 -16.76 -0.84 -0.02
C GLU A 184 -18.13 -1.26 0.53
N SER A 185 -18.20 -1.56 1.83
CA SER A 185 -19.43 -2.08 2.43
C SER A 185 -20.49 -1.01 2.68
N LEU A 186 -20.09 0.26 2.68
CA LEU A 186 -20.95 1.40 3.02
C LEU A 186 -21.36 2.25 1.81
N ILE A 187 -21.00 1.84 0.59
CA ILE A 187 -21.43 2.56 -0.61
C ILE A 187 -22.89 2.21 -0.95
N ASP A 188 -23.73 3.23 -1.12
CA ASP A 188 -25.16 3.11 -1.43
C ASP A 188 -25.42 2.89 -2.93
N ILE A 189 -24.47 2.27 -3.62
CA ILE A 189 -24.69 1.85 -5.00
C ILE A 189 -25.33 0.47 -4.91
N GLN A 190 -26.58 0.41 -5.39
CA GLN A 190 -27.33 -0.82 -5.60
C GLN A 190 -26.37 -1.96 -5.87
N VAL A 191 -26.30 -2.91 -4.92
CA VAL A 191 -25.64 -4.21 -5.14
C VAL A 191 -25.91 -4.59 -6.58
N ARG A 192 -24.84 -4.92 -7.34
CA ARG A 192 -24.88 -5.20 -8.79
C ARG A 192 -26.29 -5.66 -9.19
N GLU A 193 -26.99 -4.89 -10.03
CA GLU A 193 -28.45 -5.02 -10.23
C GLU A 193 -28.97 -6.46 -10.12
N GLY A 194 -29.78 -6.72 -9.09
CA GLY A 194 -30.43 -8.02 -8.86
C GLY A 194 -29.66 -9.01 -7.97
N PHE A 195 -28.47 -8.70 -7.49
CA PHE A 195 -27.84 -9.44 -6.40
C PHE A 195 -28.25 -8.84 -5.05
N ASN A 196 -28.55 -9.66 -4.06
CA ASN A 196 -28.78 -9.20 -2.69
C ASN A 196 -27.63 -9.68 -1.82
N MET A 197 -26.87 -8.75 -1.25
CA MET A 197 -25.88 -9.12 -0.25
C MET A 197 -26.61 -9.68 1.00
N PRO A 198 -26.03 -10.67 1.69
CA PRO A 198 -26.63 -11.20 2.90
C PRO A 198 -26.83 -10.12 3.95
N SER A 199 -27.86 -10.25 4.78
CA SER A 199 -27.99 -9.37 5.95
C SER A 199 -26.75 -9.51 6.84
N ASP A 200 -26.25 -8.38 7.34
CA ASP A 200 -25.12 -8.31 8.27
C ASP A 200 -23.85 -9.00 7.74
N TYR A 201 -23.68 -9.08 6.41
CA TYR A 201 -22.58 -9.80 5.78
C TYR A 201 -21.20 -9.28 6.21
N VAL A 202 -21.07 -8.00 6.59
CA VAL A 202 -19.79 -7.44 7.03
C VAL A 202 -19.31 -8.14 8.30
N PHE A 203 -20.14 -8.17 9.35
CA PHE A 203 -19.82 -8.89 10.57
C PHE A 203 -19.62 -10.38 10.33
N ARG A 204 -20.53 -11.01 9.57
CA ARG A 204 -20.44 -12.45 9.27
C ARG A 204 -19.12 -12.79 8.57
N SER A 205 -18.70 -11.96 7.61
CA SER A 205 -17.45 -12.14 6.85
C SER A 205 -16.23 -11.98 7.74
N VAL A 206 -16.17 -10.93 8.58
CA VAL A 206 -15.06 -10.73 9.52
C VAL A 206 -14.97 -11.89 10.51
N HIS A 207 -16.10 -12.28 11.10
CA HIS A 207 -16.15 -13.39 12.07
C HIS A 207 -15.78 -14.74 11.44
N LEU A 208 -16.15 -14.98 10.18
CA LEU A 208 -15.70 -16.15 9.43
C LEU A 208 -14.20 -16.07 9.13
N ALA A 209 -13.71 -14.91 8.71
CA ALA A 209 -12.30 -14.70 8.38
C ALA A 209 -11.39 -14.94 9.59
N GLU A 210 -11.81 -14.56 10.80
CA GLU A 210 -11.11 -14.89 12.06
C GLU A 210 -10.83 -16.39 12.22
N LYS A 211 -11.81 -17.22 11.87
CA LYS A 211 -11.74 -18.68 12.01
C LYS A 211 -10.84 -19.29 10.95
N LEU A 212 -10.95 -18.80 9.71
CA LEU A 212 -10.31 -19.38 8.53
C LEU A 212 -8.87 -18.88 8.31
N PHE A 213 -8.62 -17.59 8.55
CA PHE A 213 -7.35 -16.89 8.28
C PHE A 213 -6.58 -16.61 9.58
N LYS A 214 -6.36 -17.67 10.37
CA LYS A 214 -5.56 -17.59 11.60
C LYS A 214 -4.13 -17.14 11.28
N GLY A 215 -3.63 -16.14 12.02
CA GLY A 215 -2.31 -15.55 11.80
C GLY A 215 -2.24 -14.57 10.63
N CYS A 216 -3.38 -14.16 10.06
CA CYS A 216 -3.48 -13.07 9.10
C CYS A 216 -4.12 -11.83 9.75
N SER A 217 -3.73 -10.64 9.29
CA SER A 217 -4.39 -9.37 9.62
C SER A 217 -5.60 -9.14 8.71
N LEU A 218 -6.75 -8.88 9.33
CA LEU A 218 -8.05 -8.71 8.68
C LEU A 218 -8.42 -7.23 8.57
N PHE A 219 -8.57 -6.74 7.35
CA PHE A 219 -8.88 -5.35 7.06
C PHE A 219 -10.33 -5.20 6.57
N LEU A 220 -10.98 -4.11 6.98
CA LEU A 220 -12.07 -3.51 6.22
C LEU A 220 -11.46 -2.45 5.30
N ASN A 221 -11.97 -2.29 4.08
CA ASN A 221 -11.47 -1.31 3.13
C ASN A 221 -12.64 -0.53 2.53
N GLU A 222 -12.66 0.79 2.69
CA GLU A 222 -13.77 1.63 2.23
C GLU A 222 -13.31 2.70 1.24
N ASP A 223 -14.27 3.13 0.40
CA ASP A 223 -14.05 4.12 -0.64
C ASP A 223 -13.69 5.50 -0.09
N THR A 224 -13.15 6.35 -0.96
CA THR A 224 -12.61 7.64 -0.55
C THR A 224 -13.64 8.55 0.13
N PRO A 225 -14.87 8.73 -0.39
CA PRO A 225 -15.90 9.48 0.32
C PRO A 225 -16.22 8.93 1.72
N THR A 226 -16.34 7.61 1.88
CA THR A 226 -16.65 7.02 3.19
C THR A 226 -15.48 7.16 4.17
N ALA A 227 -14.26 6.93 3.69
CA ALA A 227 -13.06 6.92 4.53
C ALA A 227 -12.57 8.32 4.88
N TRP A 228 -12.68 9.30 3.97
CA TRP A 228 -12.01 10.60 4.09
C TRP A 228 -12.91 11.80 4.23
N HIS A 229 -14.22 11.63 4.41
CA HIS A 229 -15.11 12.78 4.66
C HIS A 229 -15.06 13.18 6.16
N PRO A 230 -14.28 14.20 6.57
CA PRO A 230 -13.74 14.32 7.94
C PRO A 230 -14.69 14.88 8.99
N GLN A 231 -15.91 15.29 8.63
CA GLN A 231 -16.62 16.26 9.49
C GLN A 231 -17.37 15.70 10.69
N LYS A 232 -17.32 14.39 11.00
CA LYS A 232 -17.96 13.84 12.20
C LYS A 232 -17.12 12.71 12.79
N ILE A 233 -16.83 12.79 14.09
CA ILE A 233 -16.33 11.68 14.94
C ILE A 233 -17.15 10.38 14.76
N ASN A 234 -18.37 10.51 14.22
CA ASN A 234 -19.33 9.47 13.92
C ASN A 234 -19.62 9.34 12.41
N CYS A 235 -18.59 9.34 11.56
CA CYS A 235 -18.78 8.98 10.15
C CYS A 235 -19.24 7.52 10.04
N ALA A 236 -19.86 7.14 8.92
CA ALA A 236 -20.40 5.80 8.75
C ALA A 236 -19.34 4.71 8.97
N TYR A 237 -18.10 4.95 8.54
CA TYR A 237 -17.02 4.00 8.70
C TYR A 237 -16.55 3.86 10.15
N SER A 238 -16.39 4.96 10.89
CA SER A 238 -16.01 4.89 12.31
C SER A 238 -17.09 4.19 13.14
N LEU A 239 -18.37 4.41 12.81
CA LEU A 239 -19.49 3.71 13.43
C LEU A 239 -19.51 2.21 13.08
N LEU A 240 -19.15 1.83 11.85
CA LEU A 240 -19.01 0.43 11.46
C LEU A 240 -17.88 -0.25 12.25
N LEU A 241 -16.72 0.40 12.35
CA LEU A 241 -15.57 -0.11 13.12
C LEU A 241 -15.92 -0.27 14.61
N GLU A 242 -16.61 0.72 15.19
CA GLU A 242 -17.09 0.65 16.56
C GLU A 242 -18.14 -0.45 16.75
N ASN A 243 -19.04 -0.65 15.78
CA ASN A 243 -19.99 -1.76 15.79
C ASN A 243 -19.27 -3.12 15.77
N MET A 244 -18.24 -3.30 14.93
CA MET A 244 -17.43 -4.52 14.90
C MET A 244 -16.76 -4.76 16.26
N ARG A 245 -16.15 -3.72 16.85
CA ARG A 245 -15.51 -3.79 18.16
C ARG A 245 -16.49 -4.19 19.27
N LEU A 246 -17.65 -3.54 19.34
CA LEU A 246 -18.69 -3.84 20.34
C LEU A 246 -19.25 -5.27 20.22
N ARG A 247 -19.16 -5.86 19.02
CA ARG A 247 -19.59 -7.23 18.74
C ARG A 247 -18.46 -8.25 18.83
N ASN A 248 -17.28 -7.84 19.31
CA ASN A 248 -16.08 -8.67 19.41
C ASN A 248 -15.62 -9.26 18.06
N ALA A 249 -15.84 -8.56 16.94
CA ALA A 249 -15.27 -8.91 15.65
C ALA A 249 -13.87 -8.29 15.51
N ARG A 250 -12.90 -9.10 15.07
CA ARG A 250 -11.49 -8.78 14.91
C ARG A 250 -11.26 -8.06 13.58
N VAL A 251 -11.14 -6.74 13.67
CA VAL A 251 -10.58 -5.89 12.62
C VAL A 251 -9.16 -5.53 13.04
N ASP A 252 -8.17 -6.06 12.32
CA ASP A 252 -6.74 -5.87 12.62
C ASP A 252 -6.12 -4.69 11.85
N GLY A 253 -6.91 -4.01 11.01
CA GLY A 253 -6.47 -2.83 10.28
C GLY A 253 -7.58 -2.15 9.49
N ILE A 254 -7.34 -0.89 9.13
CA ILE A 254 -8.31 -0.03 8.45
C ILE A 254 -7.74 0.36 7.09
N GLY A 255 -8.39 -0.08 6.02
CA GLY A 255 -8.10 0.32 4.66
C GLY A 255 -8.90 1.57 4.30
N MET A 256 -8.22 2.55 3.73
CA MET A 256 -8.76 3.86 3.36
C MET A 256 -8.36 4.15 1.91
N GLN A 257 -9.27 3.91 0.95
CA GLN A 257 -9.00 4.22 -0.45
C GLN A 257 -8.76 5.73 -0.63
N TYR A 258 -7.98 6.12 -1.64
CA TYR A 258 -7.66 7.53 -1.94
C TYR A 258 -7.73 7.83 -3.44
N HIS A 259 -8.88 7.56 -4.03
CA HIS A 259 -9.17 7.91 -5.40
C HIS A 259 -9.72 9.34 -5.51
N LEU A 260 -8.92 10.25 -6.06
CA LEU A 260 -9.37 11.59 -6.42
C LEU A 260 -10.01 11.57 -7.81
N PHE A 261 -11.14 10.90 -7.93
CA PHE A 261 -11.94 10.84 -9.17
C PHE A 261 -12.80 12.08 -9.38
N PHE A 262 -12.17 13.25 -9.28
CA PHE A 262 -12.79 14.55 -9.53
C PHE A 262 -12.40 15.06 -10.90
N ARG A 263 -13.33 15.71 -11.62
CA ARG A 263 -12.97 16.34 -12.88
C ARG A 263 -11.96 17.47 -12.63
N GLN A 264 -11.22 17.83 -13.66
CA GLN A 264 -10.16 18.82 -13.55
C GLN A 264 -10.65 20.16 -12.97
N GLU A 265 -11.85 20.58 -13.37
CA GLU A 265 -12.51 21.79 -12.90
C GLU A 265 -13.06 21.71 -11.46
N GLU A 266 -13.28 20.48 -10.95
CA GLU A 266 -13.88 20.20 -9.64
C GLU A 266 -12.83 19.98 -8.55
N LEU A 267 -11.65 19.44 -8.90
CA LEU A 267 -10.62 19.04 -7.93
C LEU A 267 -10.26 20.15 -6.93
N LYS A 268 -10.25 21.41 -7.37
CA LYS A 268 -9.97 22.56 -6.51
C LYS A 268 -11.05 22.81 -5.46
N ASN A 269 -12.30 22.50 -5.75
CA ASN A 269 -13.44 22.67 -4.83
C ASN A 269 -13.36 21.63 -3.72
N GLU A 270 -12.84 20.44 -4.05
CA GLU A 270 -12.70 19.30 -3.15
C GLU A 270 -11.43 19.36 -2.27
N ALA A 271 -10.55 20.34 -2.52
CA ALA A 271 -9.28 20.45 -1.83
C ALA A 271 -9.40 20.64 -0.30
N GLU A 272 -10.50 21.22 0.19
CA GLU A 272 -10.71 21.39 1.64
C GLU A 272 -10.86 20.06 2.36
N THR A 273 -11.51 19.10 1.71
CA THR A 273 -11.80 17.78 2.24
C THR A 273 -10.63 16.83 2.00
N TYR A 274 -10.15 16.77 0.75
CA TYR A 274 -9.24 15.71 0.30
C TYR A 274 -7.82 16.19 -0.05
N ILE A 275 -7.46 17.44 0.25
CA ILE A 275 -6.08 17.94 0.05
C ILE A 275 -5.61 18.77 1.25
N ASN A 276 -6.50 19.28 2.10
CA ASN A 276 -6.13 20.03 3.29
C ASN A 276 -5.40 19.14 4.30
N PRO A 277 -4.10 19.36 4.57
CA PRO A 277 -3.33 18.46 5.41
C PRO A 277 -3.86 18.33 6.84
N LYS A 278 -4.43 19.40 7.42
CA LYS A 278 -5.08 19.32 8.73
C LYS A 278 -6.29 18.40 8.72
N SER A 279 -7.19 18.54 7.75
CA SER A 279 -8.35 17.64 7.58
C SER A 279 -7.92 16.18 7.45
N LEU A 280 -6.85 15.93 6.70
CA LEU A 280 -6.31 14.58 6.48
C LEU A 280 -5.67 14.01 7.76
N ILE A 281 -4.89 14.80 8.50
CA ILE A 281 -4.32 14.40 9.81
C ILE A 281 -5.45 14.09 10.79
N GLU A 282 -6.43 14.99 10.95
CA GLU A 282 -7.55 14.80 11.87
C GLU A 282 -8.35 13.53 11.56
N THR A 283 -8.53 13.23 10.27
CA THR A 283 -9.17 11.98 9.82
C THR A 283 -8.35 10.76 10.24
N MET A 284 -7.04 10.76 9.99
CA MET A 284 -6.17 9.65 10.38
C MET A 284 -6.07 9.49 11.91
N ASP A 285 -6.00 10.59 12.66
CA ASP A 285 -6.02 10.59 14.12
C ASP A 285 -7.33 10.02 14.67
N MET A 286 -8.45 10.34 14.03
CA MET A 286 -9.77 9.81 14.38
C MET A 286 -9.79 8.28 14.31
N TYR A 287 -9.31 7.69 13.21
CA TYR A 287 -9.22 6.22 13.06
C TYR A 287 -8.12 5.60 13.92
N SER A 288 -7.05 6.34 14.24
CA SER A 288 -5.96 5.86 15.09
C SER A 288 -6.42 5.45 16.49
N ARG A 289 -7.55 6.00 16.97
CA ARG A 289 -8.16 5.64 18.26
C ARG A 289 -8.62 4.18 18.33
N PHE A 290 -8.81 3.51 17.20
CA PHE A 290 -9.12 2.07 17.16
C PHE A 290 -7.88 1.19 17.46
N GLY A 291 -6.67 1.77 17.54
CA GLY A 291 -5.46 1.06 17.96
C GLY A 291 -4.95 0.03 16.94
N VAL A 292 -5.37 0.14 15.69
CA VAL A 292 -4.98 -0.75 14.58
C VAL A 292 -4.36 0.07 13.43
N PRO A 293 -3.47 -0.51 12.63
CA PRO A 293 -2.80 0.20 11.55
C PRO A 293 -3.75 0.66 10.44
N LEU A 294 -3.41 1.79 9.82
CA LEU A 294 -4.06 2.38 8.66
C LEU A 294 -3.28 2.04 7.40
N HIS A 295 -3.99 1.64 6.35
CA HIS A 295 -3.46 1.51 5.00
C HIS A 295 -4.14 2.54 4.11
N ILE A 296 -3.35 3.47 3.55
CA ILE A 296 -3.83 4.31 2.44
C ILE A 296 -3.81 3.40 1.22
N SER A 297 -4.95 2.80 0.90
CA SER A 297 -4.99 1.49 0.25
C SER A 297 -5.07 1.54 -1.27
N GLU A 298 -5.60 2.61 -1.85
CA GLU A 298 -5.83 2.72 -3.29
C GLU A 298 -5.69 4.18 -3.75
N ILE A 299 -4.47 4.62 -4.06
CA ILE A 299 -4.20 6.02 -4.43
C ILE A 299 -4.35 6.21 -5.94
N THR A 300 -5.24 7.12 -6.32
CA THR A 300 -5.32 7.68 -7.67
C THR A 300 -5.26 9.20 -7.58
N LEU A 301 -4.12 9.78 -7.97
CA LEU A 301 -3.96 11.22 -8.12
C LEU A 301 -4.03 11.55 -9.62
N PRO A 302 -5.02 12.32 -10.08
CA PRO A 302 -5.26 12.51 -11.50
C PRO A 302 -4.14 13.34 -12.14
N SER A 303 -3.54 12.84 -13.21
CA SER A 303 -2.77 13.69 -14.13
C SER A 303 -3.62 14.18 -15.31
N TYR A 304 -4.80 13.60 -15.50
CA TYR A 304 -5.63 13.74 -16.70
C TYR A 304 -4.84 13.33 -17.97
N ARG A 305 -5.53 12.94 -19.05
CA ARG A 305 -4.86 12.34 -20.23
C ARG A 305 -3.79 13.26 -20.88
N LEU A 306 -2.89 12.63 -21.64
CA LEU A 306 -1.64 13.15 -22.21
C LEU A 306 -1.68 14.60 -22.74
N GLY A 307 -0.61 15.36 -22.43
CA GLY A 307 -0.33 16.69 -22.98
C GLY A 307 -0.58 17.86 -22.01
N ASN A 308 -1.10 17.60 -20.81
CA ASN A 308 -1.33 18.64 -19.81
C ASN A 308 -0.15 18.74 -18.82
N GLU A 309 0.87 19.53 -19.18
CA GLU A 309 2.06 19.75 -18.33
C GLU A 309 1.72 20.27 -16.93
N ARG A 310 0.71 21.15 -16.82
CA ARG A 310 0.22 21.66 -15.53
C ARG A 310 -0.29 20.50 -14.67
N ALA A 311 -1.08 19.60 -15.23
CA ALA A 311 -1.66 18.50 -14.48
C ALA A 311 -0.62 17.43 -14.09
N LEU A 312 0.36 17.14 -14.95
CA LEU A 312 1.52 16.31 -14.59
C LEU A 312 2.32 16.91 -13.42
N ALA A 313 2.53 18.23 -13.45
CA ALA A 313 3.22 18.94 -12.38
C ALA A 313 2.39 18.95 -11.07
N LEU A 314 1.07 19.12 -11.16
CA LEU A 314 0.16 19.02 -10.02
C LEU A 314 0.15 17.61 -9.42
N GLN A 315 0.08 16.55 -10.24
CA GLN A 315 0.14 15.16 -9.78
C GLN A 315 1.43 14.91 -9.00
N ALA A 316 2.56 15.40 -9.50
CA ALA A 316 3.85 15.27 -8.83
C ALA A 316 3.92 16.00 -7.48
N GLU A 317 3.33 17.21 -7.40
CA GLU A 317 3.26 17.97 -6.16
C GLU A 317 2.32 17.30 -5.14
N LEU A 318 1.14 16.86 -5.56
CA LEU A 318 0.23 16.08 -4.71
C LEU A 318 0.88 14.79 -4.23
N ALA A 319 1.56 14.07 -5.11
CA ALA A 319 2.28 12.85 -4.74
C ALA A 319 3.35 13.14 -3.69
N ARG A 320 4.10 14.24 -3.82
CA ARG A 320 5.11 14.64 -2.83
C ARG A 320 4.49 14.90 -1.46
N GLU A 321 3.52 15.80 -1.42
CA GLU A 321 2.98 16.31 -0.16
C GLU A 321 2.14 15.26 0.56
N LEU A 322 1.28 14.54 -0.16
CA LEU A 322 0.44 13.49 0.42
C LEU A 322 1.24 12.28 0.87
N TYR A 323 2.20 11.77 0.07
CA TYR A 323 3.06 10.66 0.52
C TYR A 323 3.84 11.05 1.77
N THR A 324 4.37 12.27 1.82
CA THR A 324 5.14 12.73 2.99
C THR A 324 4.27 12.80 4.24
N LEU A 325 3.05 13.32 4.10
CA LEU A 325 2.06 13.39 5.19
C LEU A 325 1.71 12.00 5.74
N TRP A 326 1.33 11.07 4.85
CA TRP A 326 0.98 9.70 5.24
C TRP A 326 2.19 8.94 5.80
N PHE A 327 3.37 9.11 5.20
CA PHE A 327 4.61 8.49 5.69
C PHE A 327 5.01 9.05 7.05
N ALA A 328 4.71 10.30 7.40
CA ALA A 328 5.00 10.83 8.72
C ALA A 328 4.06 10.31 9.83
N HIS A 329 2.83 9.94 9.48
CA HIS A 329 1.76 9.66 10.44
C HIS A 329 1.93 8.31 11.18
N SER A 330 1.92 8.31 12.51
CA SER A 330 2.34 7.14 13.31
C SER A 330 1.55 5.86 13.08
N SER A 331 0.27 5.99 12.72
CA SER A 331 -0.65 4.85 12.54
C SER A 331 -0.71 4.34 11.11
N VAL A 332 -0.10 5.03 10.15
CA VAL A 332 -0.03 4.55 8.77
C VAL A 332 1.13 3.57 8.66
N ASP A 333 0.86 2.38 8.14
CA ASP A 333 1.86 1.34 7.87
C ASP A 333 2.04 1.05 6.37
N ALA A 334 1.06 1.41 5.54
CA ALA A 334 1.14 1.25 4.09
C ALA A 334 0.57 2.44 3.30
N ILE A 335 1.21 2.73 2.17
CA ILE A 335 0.77 3.68 1.13
C ILE A 335 0.79 2.94 -0.20
N ILE A 336 -0.37 2.74 -0.81
CA ILE A 336 -0.56 1.85 -1.96
C ILE A 336 -1.08 2.64 -3.16
N TRP A 337 -0.25 2.76 -4.19
CA TRP A 337 -0.61 3.39 -5.46
C TRP A 337 -1.44 2.45 -6.34
N TRP A 338 -2.54 2.93 -6.94
CA TRP A 338 -3.43 2.00 -7.61
C TRP A 338 -2.86 1.50 -8.93
N ASN A 339 -2.63 2.36 -9.94
CA ASN A 339 -2.15 1.90 -11.25
C ASN A 339 -0.76 2.46 -11.57
N LEU A 340 0.18 1.60 -11.99
CA LEU A 340 1.53 2.04 -12.37
C LEU A 340 1.57 2.66 -13.78
N VAL A 341 0.95 2.00 -14.77
CA VAL A 341 1.06 2.33 -16.20
C VAL A 341 -0.29 2.74 -16.78
N THR A 342 -0.34 3.82 -17.57
CA THR A 342 -1.53 4.25 -18.32
C THR A 342 -2.04 3.12 -19.23
N GLY A 343 -3.35 2.91 -19.27
CA GLY A 343 -4.00 1.78 -19.92
C GLY A 343 -4.21 0.59 -18.98
N GLY A 344 -3.66 0.68 -17.77
CA GLY A 344 -3.98 -0.19 -16.65
C GLY A 344 -5.06 0.40 -15.77
N GLU A 345 -6.02 1.16 -16.25
CA GLU A 345 -7.16 1.63 -15.46
C GLU A 345 -8.39 0.74 -15.67
N TYR A 346 -9.36 0.77 -14.76
CA TYR A 346 -10.65 0.09 -14.93
C TYR A 346 -11.65 0.99 -15.68
N SER A 347 -12.08 0.53 -16.85
CA SER A 347 -13.06 1.25 -17.67
C SER A 347 -14.21 0.32 -18.11
N THR A 348 -15.42 0.88 -18.15
CA THR A 348 -16.67 0.27 -18.60
C THR A 348 -17.41 1.26 -19.50
N LYS A 349 -18.58 0.89 -20.00
CA LYS A 349 -19.45 1.82 -20.75
C LYS A 349 -19.91 3.03 -19.92
N PHE A 350 -20.01 2.90 -18.59
CA PHE A 350 -20.62 3.90 -17.70
C PHE A 350 -19.61 4.62 -16.79
N TRP A 351 -18.38 4.11 -16.73
CA TRP A 351 -17.33 4.62 -15.87
C TRP A 351 -15.98 4.45 -16.56
N ASP A 352 -15.15 5.49 -16.60
CA ASP A 352 -13.83 5.44 -17.21
C ASP A 352 -12.78 6.02 -16.26
N GLU A 353 -12.12 5.15 -15.49
CA GLU A 353 -11.00 5.55 -14.64
C GLU A 353 -9.85 6.15 -15.47
N GLY A 354 -9.71 5.73 -16.73
CA GLY A 354 -8.71 6.24 -17.66
C GLY A 354 -8.87 7.71 -18.04
N TYR A 355 -9.99 8.38 -17.70
CA TYR A 355 -10.10 9.84 -17.82
C TYR A 355 -9.15 10.56 -16.86
N PHE A 356 -9.06 10.07 -15.62
CA PHE A 356 -8.26 10.68 -14.55
C PHE A 356 -6.77 10.39 -14.73
N ASP A 357 -6.42 9.26 -15.36
CA ASP A 357 -5.06 8.80 -15.61
C ASP A 357 -4.16 8.96 -14.37
N GLY A 358 -4.51 8.20 -13.32
CA GLY A 358 -3.78 8.19 -12.05
C GLY A 358 -2.44 7.45 -12.11
N SER A 359 -1.96 7.07 -13.28
CA SER A 359 -0.74 6.29 -13.44
C SER A 359 0.52 7.12 -13.18
N LEU A 360 1.64 6.44 -12.92
CA LEU A 360 2.97 7.04 -12.75
C LEU A 360 3.81 6.95 -14.04
N VAL A 361 3.42 6.11 -14.98
CA VAL A 361 4.15 5.80 -16.21
C VAL A 361 3.16 5.86 -17.37
N ASN A 362 3.53 6.56 -18.43
CA ASN A 362 2.71 6.66 -19.64
C ASN A 362 2.63 5.30 -20.36
N LYS A 363 1.68 5.18 -21.30
CA LYS A 363 1.47 3.95 -22.10
C LYS A 363 2.72 3.51 -22.88
N ASP A 364 3.57 4.45 -23.27
CA ASP A 364 4.84 4.23 -23.97
C ASP A 364 6.04 3.95 -23.03
N PHE A 365 5.78 3.74 -21.74
CA PHE A 365 6.77 3.51 -20.68
C PHE A 365 7.70 4.71 -20.40
N THR A 366 7.33 5.91 -20.84
CA THR A 366 7.96 7.14 -20.33
C THR A 366 7.45 7.44 -18.93
N LYS A 367 8.37 7.74 -18.00
CA LYS A 367 8.05 8.02 -16.60
C LYS A 367 7.41 9.41 -16.48
N LYS A 368 6.32 9.55 -15.73
CA LYS A 368 5.74 10.86 -15.41
C LYS A 368 6.53 11.52 -14.28
N PRO A 369 6.44 12.86 -14.11
CA PRO A 369 7.11 13.55 -13.01
C PRO A 369 6.79 12.97 -11.62
N ALA A 370 5.56 12.50 -11.40
CA ALA A 370 5.18 11.85 -10.14
C ALA A 370 5.99 10.57 -9.83
N TYR A 371 6.35 9.77 -10.85
CA TYR A 371 7.24 8.61 -10.65
C TYR A 371 8.59 9.04 -10.07
N GLU A 372 9.19 10.08 -10.66
CA GLU A 372 10.51 10.57 -10.23
C GLU A 372 10.46 11.16 -8.82
N VAL A 373 9.36 11.83 -8.47
CA VAL A 373 9.10 12.29 -7.10
C VAL A 373 9.09 11.13 -6.11
N LEU A 374 8.32 10.08 -6.40
CA LEU A 374 8.23 8.92 -5.51
C LEU A 374 9.55 8.17 -5.42
N TYR A 375 10.26 8.04 -6.55
CA TYR A 375 11.59 7.43 -6.56
C TYR A 375 12.57 8.19 -5.67
N ASP A 376 12.62 9.52 -5.77
CA ASP A 376 13.48 10.37 -4.95
C ASP A 376 13.13 10.27 -3.46
N LEU A 377 11.84 10.32 -3.12
CA LEU A 377 11.38 10.18 -1.74
C LEU A 377 11.80 8.82 -1.17
N ILE A 378 11.47 7.71 -1.84
CA ILE A 378 11.62 6.35 -1.31
C ILE A 378 13.09 5.89 -1.32
N ASN A 379 13.84 6.20 -2.40
CA ASN A 379 15.18 5.64 -2.59
C ASN A 379 16.31 6.59 -2.21
N ASN A 380 16.07 7.90 -2.10
CA ASN A 380 17.10 8.86 -1.72
C ASN A 380 16.80 9.49 -0.35
N LYS A 381 15.64 10.13 -0.18
CA LYS A 381 15.35 10.92 1.03
C LYS A 381 14.96 10.08 2.24
N TRP A 382 14.24 8.98 2.02
CA TRP A 382 13.79 8.07 3.07
C TRP A 382 14.68 6.85 3.20
N LYS A 383 15.93 6.91 2.71
CA LYS A 383 16.85 5.78 2.73
C LYS A 383 18.14 6.15 3.45
N THR A 384 18.59 5.30 4.37
CA THR A 384 19.82 5.55 5.12
C THR A 384 21.02 4.97 4.37
N ASN A 385 21.91 5.85 3.94
CA ASN A 385 23.21 5.50 3.38
C ASN A 385 24.28 6.39 4.03
N VAL A 386 25.21 5.77 4.76
CA VAL A 386 26.23 6.49 5.53
C VAL A 386 27.61 5.88 5.30
N VAL A 387 28.62 6.73 5.16
CA VAL A 387 30.04 6.35 5.18
C VAL A 387 30.70 7.15 6.29
N LEU A 388 31.38 6.47 7.20
CA LEU A 388 32.09 7.10 8.31
C LEU A 388 33.42 6.38 8.60
N ASP A 389 34.33 7.08 9.27
CA ASP A 389 35.49 6.46 9.88
C ASP A 389 35.04 5.69 11.12
N ASN A 390 35.50 4.45 11.27
CA ASN A 390 35.07 3.58 12.34
C ASN A 390 35.76 3.91 13.67
N ASP A 391 34.97 4.26 14.69
CA ASP A 391 35.48 4.57 16.03
C ASP A 391 35.53 3.34 16.96
N GLY A 392 35.20 2.15 16.43
CA GLY A 392 35.10 0.89 17.17
C GLY A 392 33.68 0.61 17.68
N GLU A 393 32.98 1.64 18.13
CA GLU A 393 31.54 1.62 18.38
C GLU A 393 30.88 2.86 17.77
N ASN A 394 29.95 2.64 16.84
CA ASN A 394 29.38 3.70 16.01
C ASN A 394 27.88 3.81 16.31
N ASN A 395 27.47 4.95 16.87
CA ASN A 395 26.08 5.22 17.24
C ASN A 395 25.39 6.04 16.15
N LEU A 396 24.32 5.50 15.58
CA LEU A 396 23.68 6.03 14.37
C LEU A 396 22.16 6.08 14.53
N CYS A 397 21.51 6.75 13.58
CA CYS A 397 20.05 6.77 13.45
C CYS A 397 19.69 6.56 11.97
N GLY A 398 18.78 5.64 11.69
CA GLY A 398 18.41 5.26 10.32
C GLY A 398 16.96 4.82 10.21
N PHE A 399 16.46 4.69 8.97
CA PHE A 399 15.10 4.23 8.70
C PHE A 399 14.95 2.73 8.99
N TYR A 400 13.78 2.29 9.46
CA TYR A 400 13.54 0.87 9.73
C TYR A 400 13.58 0.03 8.46
N GLY A 401 14.27 -1.11 8.53
CA GLY A 401 14.50 -1.96 7.37
C GLY A 401 15.76 -2.81 7.46
N LYS A 402 16.04 -3.54 6.39
CA LYS A 402 17.25 -4.37 6.27
C LYS A 402 18.41 -3.55 5.72
N TYR A 403 19.61 -3.86 6.18
CA TYR A 403 20.85 -3.15 5.88
C TYR A 403 21.97 -4.12 5.58
N THR A 404 22.96 -3.63 4.84
CA THR A 404 24.29 -4.21 4.73
C THR A 404 25.30 -3.20 5.28
N ALA A 405 26.11 -3.63 6.24
CA ALA A 405 27.28 -2.90 6.71
C ALA A 405 28.55 -3.53 6.13
N THR A 406 29.44 -2.69 5.62
CA THR A 406 30.72 -3.07 5.03
C THR A 406 31.83 -2.31 5.74
N TYR A 407 32.72 -3.05 6.39
CA TYR A 407 33.92 -2.51 7.03
C TYR A 407 35.14 -2.76 6.15
N GLU A 408 35.95 -1.72 5.92
CA GLU A 408 37.17 -1.79 5.13
C GLU A 408 38.37 -1.22 5.90
N LYS A 409 39.45 -2.01 6.00
CA LYS A 409 40.73 -1.57 6.57
C LYS A 409 41.90 -2.29 5.88
N ASN A 410 42.93 -1.54 5.48
CA ASN A 410 44.13 -2.06 4.82
C ASN A 410 43.83 -2.97 3.60
N GLY A 411 42.82 -2.62 2.80
CA GLY A 411 42.40 -3.39 1.62
C GLY A 411 41.64 -4.69 1.92
N LYS A 412 41.36 -5.00 3.19
CA LYS A 412 40.48 -6.09 3.58
C LYS A 412 39.08 -5.56 3.84
N THR A 413 38.07 -6.31 3.39
CA THR A 413 36.65 -5.95 3.51
C THR A 413 35.89 -7.06 4.22
N THR A 414 35.06 -6.68 5.19
CA THR A 414 34.15 -7.57 5.92
C THR A 414 32.73 -7.01 5.81
N THR A 415 31.74 -7.87 5.56
CA THR A 415 30.34 -7.46 5.37
C THR A 415 29.41 -8.21 6.32
N CYS A 416 28.40 -7.52 6.85
CA CYS A 416 27.38 -8.08 7.73
C CYS A 416 26.01 -7.50 7.36
N ASP A 417 25.01 -8.37 7.21
CA ASP A 417 23.62 -7.97 7.03
C ASP A 417 22.90 -7.91 8.37
N PHE A 418 22.07 -6.88 8.55
CA PHE A 418 21.30 -6.70 9.77
C PHE A 418 19.93 -6.07 9.50
N HIS A 419 19.05 -6.12 10.49
CA HIS A 419 17.70 -5.55 10.41
C HIS A 419 17.48 -4.58 11.57
N LEU A 420 17.40 -3.28 11.26
CA LEU A 420 16.98 -2.24 12.17
C LEU A 420 15.47 -2.30 12.36
N LYS A 421 15.01 -2.81 13.51
CA LYS A 421 13.59 -3.04 13.81
C LYS A 421 13.04 -2.01 14.80
N LYS A 422 11.81 -1.55 14.55
CA LYS A 422 11.07 -0.66 15.45
C LYS A 422 10.76 -1.35 16.78
N GLY A 423 10.99 -0.67 17.90
CA GLY A 423 10.70 -1.20 19.23
C GLY A 423 11.69 -2.25 19.77
N HIS A 424 12.83 -2.46 19.10
CA HIS A 424 13.88 -3.39 19.55
C HIS A 424 15.15 -2.64 19.98
N PHE A 425 15.98 -3.30 20.80
CA PHE A 425 17.37 -2.89 20.99
C PHE A 425 18.17 -3.28 19.74
N ASN A 426 18.73 -2.28 19.05
CA ASN A 426 19.40 -2.48 17.77
C ASN A 426 20.92 -2.32 17.94
N ASN A 427 21.56 -3.39 18.41
CA ASN A 427 23.02 -3.49 18.54
C ASN A 427 23.53 -4.58 17.61
N PHE A 428 24.45 -4.23 16.72
CA PHE A 428 24.99 -5.14 15.71
C PHE A 428 26.51 -5.20 15.79
N VAL A 429 27.07 -6.34 15.41
CA VAL A 429 28.51 -6.62 15.50
C VAL A 429 29.03 -7.06 14.14
N ILE A 430 30.20 -6.53 13.77
CA ILE A 430 31.01 -7.00 12.65
C ILE A 430 32.28 -7.60 13.26
N GLU A 431 32.40 -8.92 13.23
CA GLU A 431 33.60 -9.64 13.66
C GLU A 431 34.61 -9.72 12.50
N ILE A 432 35.89 -9.39 12.74
CA ILE A 432 36.95 -9.32 11.71
C ILE A 432 38.14 -10.26 11.93
#